data_AF-A0A667Z298-F1
#
_entry.id   AF-A0A667Z298-F1
#
_cell.length_a   1.000
_cell.length_b   1.000
_cell.length_c   1.000
_cell.angle_alpha   90.00
_cell.angle_beta   90.00
_cell.angle_gamma   90.00
#
_symmetry.space_group_name_H-M   'P 1'
#
loop_
_entity.id
_entity.type
_entity.pdbx_description
1 polymer ?
#
loop_
_entity_poly.entity_id
_entity_poly.type
_entity_poly.pdbx_seq_one_letter_code
_entity_poly.pdbx_strand_id
1 'polypeptide(L)'
;LSHTECPFTVSSCSGGVVVFATDYGQVYTYKQNALTRQKVQPMHQSSIRGVEDMATLEDLHDGAIMHNLFLRYRQGNIYTYIGSILAAVNPYQAVPALYDRPAVERYSRHHLGEIAPHIYAVANECYRSLWKRLQSQCVLISGESGAGKTESTKLILKFLSAMSQHSLELSSRDGTSHVEEALLESSPIMEAFGNAKTVYNNNSSRFGKFVQLHFCQKGNIQGGKIVDCILHCPLSVE
;
A
#
# COMPACT_ATOMS: atom_id res chain seq x y z
N LEU A 1 6.07 -3.75 21.92
CA LEU A 1 5.63 -2.34 21.87
C LEU A 1 5.72 -1.79 23.28
N SER A 2 6.70 -0.93 23.56
CA SER A 2 6.75 -0.19 24.82
C SER A 2 5.46 0.61 24.97
N HIS A 3 4.87 0.65 26.17
CA HIS A 3 3.60 1.33 26.49
C HIS A 3 3.61 2.86 26.30
N THR A 4 4.63 3.42 25.64
CA THR A 4 4.98 4.83 25.69
C THR A 4 4.24 5.71 24.70
N GLU A 5 3.52 5.16 23.73
CA GLU A 5 2.97 5.94 22.61
C GLU A 5 1.59 5.46 22.13
N CYS A 6 0.68 5.17 23.05
CA CYS A 6 -0.70 4.87 22.67
C CYS A 6 -1.55 6.18 22.66
N PRO A 7 -2.52 6.30 21.75
CA PRO A 7 -3.56 7.33 21.82
C PRO A 7 -4.50 7.03 23.00
N PHE A 8 -4.77 8.05 23.83
CA PHE A 8 -5.67 7.94 24.98
C PHE A 8 -6.62 9.13 25.08
N THR A 9 -7.81 8.88 25.63
CA THR A 9 -8.73 9.90 26.14
C THR A 9 -8.77 9.84 27.66
N VAL A 10 -8.81 11.00 28.33
CA VAL A 10 -9.02 11.07 29.79
C VAL A 10 -10.50 10.81 30.08
N SER A 11 -10.81 9.65 30.65
CA SER A 11 -12.19 9.25 30.96
C SER A 11 -12.68 9.83 32.28
N SER A 12 -11.80 9.91 33.29
CA SER A 12 -12.10 10.56 34.57
C SER A 12 -10.85 11.05 35.28
N CYS A 13 -11.01 12.08 36.10
CA CYS A 13 -9.97 12.62 36.97
C CYS A 13 -10.63 12.99 38.31
N SER A 14 -10.55 12.09 39.30
CA SER A 14 -11.23 12.26 40.59
C SER A 14 -10.48 11.50 41.70
N GLY A 15 -10.46 12.05 42.90
CA GLY A 15 -9.87 11.38 44.07
C GLY A 15 -8.35 11.14 43.96
N GLY A 16 -7.62 12.02 43.26
CA GLY A 16 -6.17 11.89 43.05
C GLY A 16 -5.77 10.78 42.08
N VAL A 17 -6.73 10.25 41.32
CA VAL A 17 -6.56 9.19 40.32
C VAL A 17 -7.08 9.69 38.97
N VAL A 18 -6.35 9.34 37.91
CA VAL A 18 -6.71 9.63 36.51
C VAL A 18 -6.89 8.31 35.78
N VAL A 19 -7.99 8.20 35.05
CA VAL A 19 -8.33 7.04 34.22
C VAL A 19 -8.21 7.43 32.75
N PHE A 20 -7.39 6.69 32.01
CA PHE A 20 -7.19 6.81 30.57
C PHE A 20 -7.84 5.64 29.85
N ALA A 21 -8.63 5.90 28.82
CA ALA A 21 -9.09 4.88 27.88
C ALA A 21 -8.31 5.00 26.58
N THR A 22 -7.78 3.90 26.06
CA THR A 22 -7.21 3.86 24.70
C THR A 22 -8.31 3.75 23.66
N ASP A 23 -8.00 4.20 22.46
CA ASP A 23 -8.85 3.98 21.28
C ASP A 23 -8.90 2.51 20.84
N TYR A 24 -8.11 1.65 21.49
CA TYR A 24 -8.04 0.21 21.27
C TYR A 24 -8.76 -0.60 22.37
N GLY A 25 -9.48 0.06 23.28
CA GLY A 25 -10.36 -0.57 24.26
C GLY A 25 -9.69 -0.98 25.58
N GLN A 26 -8.43 -0.64 25.82
CA GLN A 26 -7.79 -0.81 27.13
C GLN A 26 -8.05 0.40 28.02
N VAL A 27 -8.10 0.16 29.32
CA VAL A 27 -8.25 1.22 30.34
C VAL A 27 -7.08 1.14 31.30
N TYR A 28 -6.45 2.29 31.55
CA TYR A 28 -5.32 2.44 32.44
C TYR A 28 -5.63 3.44 33.53
N THR A 29 -5.21 3.12 34.75
CA THR A 29 -5.47 3.95 35.93
C THR A 29 -4.14 4.33 36.56
N TYR A 30 -3.91 5.63 36.73
CA TYR A 30 -2.69 6.16 37.33
C TYR A 30 -3.01 7.10 38.48
N LYS A 31 -2.14 7.13 39.50
CA LYS A 31 -2.18 8.20 40.50
C LYS A 31 -1.76 9.51 39.85
N GLN A 32 -2.50 10.58 40.10
CA GLN A 32 -2.28 11.89 39.46
C GLN A 32 -0.87 12.43 39.73
N ASN A 33 -0.31 12.17 40.92
CA ASN A 33 1.04 12.58 41.29
C ASN A 33 2.16 11.79 40.57
N ALA A 34 1.85 10.66 39.95
CA ALA A 34 2.81 9.85 39.19
C ALA A 34 2.87 10.24 37.70
N LEU A 35 1.97 11.12 37.24
CA LEU A 35 1.91 11.64 35.89
C LEU A 35 2.83 12.85 35.74
N THR A 36 3.72 12.80 34.76
CA THR A 36 4.61 13.90 34.41
C THR A 36 4.39 14.29 32.95
N ARG A 37 4.80 15.50 32.55
CA ARG A 37 4.74 15.95 31.15
C ARG A 37 5.57 15.10 30.18
N GLN A 38 6.49 14.28 30.69
CA GLN A 38 7.25 13.32 29.91
C GLN A 38 6.49 12.00 29.69
N LYS A 39 5.53 11.67 30.56
CA LYS A 39 4.71 10.45 30.46
C LYS A 39 3.41 10.66 29.70
N VAL A 40 2.86 11.87 29.73
CA VAL A 40 1.61 12.22 29.05
C VAL A 40 1.81 13.54 28.34
N GLN A 41 1.57 13.54 27.04
CA GLN A 41 1.61 14.71 26.18
C GLN A 41 0.25 14.91 25.53
N PRO A 42 -0.17 16.17 25.31
CA PRO A 42 -1.37 16.43 24.52
C PRO A 42 -1.12 15.94 23.09
N MET A 43 -2.10 15.21 22.54
CA MET A 43 -2.08 14.78 21.14
C MET A 43 -2.26 15.99 20.21
N HIS A 44 -1.45 16.08 19.15
CA HIS A 44 -1.59 17.15 18.17
C HIS A 44 -2.88 17.00 17.35
N GLN A 45 -3.45 18.11 16.87
CA GLN A 45 -4.72 18.08 16.11
C GLN A 45 -4.62 17.27 14.81
N SER A 46 -3.45 17.26 14.17
CA SER A 46 -3.17 16.43 12.98
C SER A 46 -3.29 14.93 13.27
N SER A 47 -3.11 14.53 14.52
CA SER A 47 -3.16 13.13 14.96
C SER A 47 -4.56 12.72 15.40
N ILE A 48 -5.47 13.69 15.63
CA ILE A 48 -6.88 13.44 15.99
C ILE A 48 -7.69 12.97 14.77
N ARG A 49 -7.39 13.53 13.59
CA ARG A 49 -8.05 13.16 12.33
C ARG A 49 -7.05 12.43 11.45
N GLY A 50 -7.47 11.33 10.83
CA GLY A 50 -6.60 10.61 9.91
C GLY A 50 -6.16 11.49 8.73
N VAL A 51 -4.87 11.52 8.42
CA VAL A 51 -4.25 12.28 7.32
C VAL A 51 -3.97 11.38 6.12
N GLU A 52 -4.11 11.91 4.92
CA GLU A 52 -3.83 11.17 3.68
C GLU A 52 -2.34 11.00 3.41
N ASP A 53 -1.50 11.94 3.87
CA ASP A 53 -0.04 11.90 3.80
C ASP A 53 0.56 12.06 5.19
N MET A 54 1.27 11.03 5.67
CA MET A 54 1.90 11.04 6.99
C MET A 54 3.11 11.97 7.07
N ALA A 55 3.62 12.48 5.95
CA ALA A 55 4.61 13.56 5.97
C ALA A 55 4.06 14.87 6.55
N THR A 56 2.73 15.02 6.66
CA THR A 56 2.08 16.17 7.29
C THR A 56 1.77 15.97 8.77
N LEU A 57 2.14 14.82 9.37
CA LEU A 57 2.00 14.62 10.82
C LEU A 57 3.03 15.47 11.56
N GLU A 58 2.56 16.20 12.57
CA GLU A 58 3.46 16.91 13.49
C GLU A 58 4.02 15.98 14.58
N ASP A 59 3.21 15.02 15.04
CA ASP A 59 3.66 13.96 15.94
C ASP A 59 4.37 12.87 15.13
N LEU A 60 5.70 12.89 15.13
CA LEU A 60 6.54 11.94 14.37
C LEU A 60 7.11 10.85 15.27
N HIS A 61 6.23 9.97 15.73
CA HIS A 61 6.59 8.78 16.52
C HIS A 61 5.73 7.57 16.12
N ASP A 62 6.16 6.36 16.46
CA ASP A 62 5.55 5.10 16.00
C ASP A 62 4.06 5.00 16.36
N GLY A 63 3.70 5.48 17.55
CA GLY A 63 2.32 5.57 18.02
C GLY A 63 1.40 6.40 17.12
N ALA A 64 1.86 7.57 16.68
CA ALA A 64 1.08 8.47 15.82
C ALA A 64 0.88 7.88 14.42
N ILE A 65 1.94 7.29 13.86
CA ILE A 65 1.88 6.58 12.57
C ILE A 65 0.87 5.43 12.64
N MET A 66 0.99 4.58 13.66
CA MET A 66 0.08 3.44 13.87
C MET A 66 -1.36 3.89 14.08
N HIS A 67 -1.57 4.95 14.86
CA HIS A 67 -2.90 5.51 15.10
C HIS A 67 -3.54 6.06 13.82
N ASN A 68 -2.78 6.77 12.99
CA ASN A 68 -3.27 7.27 11.71
C ASN A 68 -3.71 6.14 10.78
N LEU A 69 -2.88 5.11 10.62
CA LEU A 69 -3.20 3.93 9.82
C LEU A 69 -4.45 3.20 10.36
N PHE A 70 -4.57 3.07 11.68
CA PHE A 70 -5.73 2.47 12.33
C PHE A 70 -7.02 3.25 12.07
N LEU A 71 -7.02 4.58 12.24
CA LEU A 71 -8.18 5.43 11.99
C LEU A 71 -8.65 5.31 10.55
N ARG A 72 -7.72 5.37 9.58
CA ARG A 72 -8.02 5.26 8.16
C ARG A 72 -8.56 3.88 7.80
N TYR A 73 -7.94 2.83 8.32
CA TYR A 73 -8.38 1.46 8.09
C TYR A 73 -9.80 1.22 8.58
N ARG A 74 -10.17 1.75 9.76
CA ARG A 74 -11.54 1.68 10.29
C ARG A 74 -12.58 2.38 9.42
N GLN A 75 -12.17 3.35 8.62
CA GLN A 75 -13.01 4.06 7.66
C GLN A 75 -13.02 3.40 6.27
N GLY A 76 -12.34 2.25 6.11
CA GLY A 76 -12.19 1.56 4.82
C GLY A 76 -11.08 2.11 3.93
N ASN A 77 -10.29 3.07 4.42
CA ASN A 77 -9.17 3.66 3.69
C ASN A 77 -7.88 2.87 3.98
N ILE A 78 -7.52 1.96 3.06
CA ILE A 78 -6.37 1.06 3.24
C ILE A 78 -5.03 1.65 2.79
N TYR A 79 -5.06 2.77 2.07
CA TYR A 79 -3.90 3.42 1.48
C TYR A 79 -3.62 4.75 2.17
N THR A 80 -2.34 5.02 2.42
CA THR A 80 -1.86 6.28 3.03
C THR A 80 -0.50 6.63 2.45
N TYR A 81 -0.28 7.89 2.07
CA TYR A 81 1.00 8.36 1.59
C TYR A 81 2.00 8.62 2.72
N ILE A 82 3.27 8.58 2.35
CA ILE A 82 4.41 9.10 3.11
C ILE A 82 5.28 9.83 2.08
N GLY A 83 4.90 11.06 1.76
CA GLY A 83 5.39 11.76 0.56
C GLY A 83 5.10 10.94 -0.70
N SER A 84 6.15 10.47 -1.39
CA SER A 84 6.00 9.63 -2.60
C SER A 84 5.90 8.12 -2.32
N ILE A 85 6.04 7.70 -1.06
CA ILE A 85 5.91 6.30 -0.65
C ILE A 85 4.43 6.02 -0.32
N LEU A 86 3.99 4.78 -0.55
CA LEU A 86 2.62 4.36 -0.25
C LEU A 86 2.63 3.25 0.80
N ALA A 87 1.97 3.50 1.94
CA ALA A 87 1.60 2.49 2.90
C ALA A 87 0.26 1.85 2.51
N ALA A 88 0.21 0.52 2.55
CA ALA A 88 -0.98 -0.27 2.24
C ALA A 88 -1.25 -1.27 3.38
N VAL A 89 -2.45 -1.22 3.96
CA VAL A 89 -2.89 -2.14 5.01
C VAL A 89 -3.86 -3.16 4.41
N ASN A 90 -3.51 -4.44 4.45
CA ASN A 90 -4.33 -5.49 3.82
C ASN A 90 -5.73 -5.57 4.47
N PRO A 91 -6.84 -5.33 3.71
CA PRO A 91 -8.19 -5.41 4.25
C PRO A 91 -8.69 -6.83 4.51
N TYR A 92 -8.02 -7.87 3.98
CA TYR A 92 -8.48 -9.27 4.01
C TYR A 92 -9.89 -9.51 3.44
N GLN A 93 -10.44 -8.52 2.73
CA GLN A 93 -11.75 -8.57 2.09
C GLN A 93 -11.73 -7.73 0.81
N ALA A 94 -12.67 -8.00 -0.09
CA ALA A 94 -12.89 -7.14 -1.24
C ALA A 94 -13.40 -5.76 -0.78
N VAL A 95 -12.81 -4.70 -1.32
CA VAL A 95 -13.28 -3.32 -1.10
C VAL A 95 -14.03 -2.89 -2.36
N PRO A 96 -15.37 -2.69 -2.30
CA PRO A 96 -16.16 -2.34 -3.47
C PRO A 96 -15.64 -1.08 -4.17
N ALA A 97 -15.69 -1.07 -5.50
CA ALA A 97 -15.32 0.06 -6.36
C ALA A 97 -13.86 0.55 -6.30
N LEU A 98 -12.99 -0.07 -5.48
CA LEU A 98 -11.63 0.41 -5.29
C LEU A 98 -10.73 0.19 -6.52
N TYR A 99 -10.94 -0.91 -7.26
CA TYR A 99 -10.06 -1.36 -8.35
C TYR A 99 -10.78 -1.55 -9.70
N ASP A 100 -11.94 -0.92 -9.83
CA ASP A 100 -12.78 -1.02 -11.03
C ASP A 100 -12.30 -0.08 -12.14
N ARG A 101 -12.84 -0.24 -13.35
CA ARG A 101 -12.50 0.61 -14.50
C ARG A 101 -12.63 2.12 -14.22
N PRO A 102 -13.68 2.61 -13.53
CA PRO A 102 -13.77 4.04 -13.19
C PRO A 102 -12.63 4.52 -12.30
N ALA A 103 -12.09 3.67 -11.42
CA ALA A 103 -10.93 4.01 -10.61
C ALA A 103 -9.69 4.17 -11.50
N VAL A 104 -9.46 3.26 -12.45
CA VAL A 104 -8.36 3.37 -13.42
C VAL A 104 -8.43 4.70 -14.19
N GLU A 105 -9.59 5.04 -14.75
CA GLU A 105 -9.81 6.29 -15.49
C GLU A 105 -9.64 7.53 -14.61
N ARG A 106 -10.10 7.46 -13.35
CA ARG A 106 -9.94 8.57 -12.40
C ARG A 106 -8.46 8.82 -12.12
N TYR A 107 -7.71 7.78 -11.75
CA TYR A 107 -6.31 7.92 -11.35
C TYR A 107 -5.37 8.21 -12.52
N SER A 108 -5.72 7.82 -13.76
CA SER A 108 -4.91 8.14 -14.95
C SER A 108 -4.83 9.64 -15.24
N ARG A 109 -5.90 10.38 -14.90
CA ARG A 109 -6.04 11.81 -15.18
C ARG A 109 -5.42 12.71 -14.11
N HIS A 110 -5.13 12.19 -12.92
CA HIS A 110 -4.65 12.97 -11.78
C HIS A 110 -3.18 12.70 -11.47
N HIS A 111 -2.49 13.71 -10.92
CA HIS A 111 -1.15 13.59 -10.38
C HIS A 111 -1.17 12.99 -8.96
N LEU A 112 -0.01 12.48 -8.52
CA LEU A 112 0.17 12.01 -7.15
C LEU A 112 -0.13 13.14 -6.16
N GLY A 113 -1.01 12.87 -5.18
CA GLY A 113 -1.39 13.83 -4.14
C GLY A 113 -2.56 14.76 -4.49
N GLU A 114 -3.05 14.80 -5.74
CA GLU A 114 -4.24 15.59 -6.10
C GLU A 114 -5.56 14.96 -5.61
N ILE A 115 -5.55 13.63 -5.49
CA ILE A 115 -6.68 12.82 -5.04
C ILE A 115 -6.22 11.80 -4.00
N ALA A 116 -7.20 11.15 -3.37
CA ALA A 116 -6.98 10.23 -2.26
C ALA A 116 -5.89 9.17 -2.54
N PRO A 117 -5.17 8.72 -1.50
CA PRO A 117 -4.10 7.76 -1.66
C PRO A 117 -4.53 6.46 -2.32
N HIS A 118 -3.78 6.03 -3.33
CA HIS A 118 -4.07 4.80 -4.05
C HIS A 118 -2.86 4.25 -4.79
N ILE A 119 -2.81 2.93 -4.96
CA ILE A 119 -1.75 2.25 -5.72
C ILE A 119 -1.71 2.67 -7.20
N TYR A 120 -2.86 3.00 -7.78
CA TYR A 120 -2.94 3.52 -9.14
C TYR A 120 -2.31 4.90 -9.31
N ALA A 121 -2.33 5.74 -8.28
CA ALA A 121 -1.62 7.02 -8.33
C ALA A 121 -0.10 6.82 -8.40
N VAL A 122 0.44 5.85 -7.65
CA VAL A 122 1.86 5.48 -7.69
C VAL A 122 2.22 4.87 -9.05
N ALA A 123 1.37 3.99 -9.59
CA ALA A 123 1.55 3.43 -10.93
C ALA A 123 1.53 4.51 -12.01
N ASN A 124 0.62 5.50 -11.90
CA ASN A 124 0.54 6.62 -12.84
C ASN A 124 1.76 7.54 -12.76
N GLU A 125 2.23 7.89 -11.56
CA GLU A 125 3.45 8.71 -11.41
C GLU A 125 4.69 7.97 -11.94
N CYS A 126 4.78 6.66 -11.72
CA CYS A 126 5.82 5.81 -12.31
C CYS A 126 5.77 5.84 -13.85
N TYR A 127 4.58 5.65 -14.44
CA TYR A 127 4.38 5.72 -15.88
C TYR A 127 4.76 7.10 -16.45
N ARG A 128 4.21 8.18 -15.89
CA ARG A 128 4.50 9.56 -16.31
C ARG A 128 5.98 9.91 -16.16
N SER A 129 6.65 9.36 -15.15
CA SER A 129 8.08 9.58 -14.90
C SER A 129 8.99 9.08 -16.02
N LEU A 130 8.54 8.13 -16.85
CA LEU A 130 9.29 7.67 -18.04
C LEU A 130 9.61 8.84 -18.98
N TRP A 131 8.63 9.70 -19.27
CA TRP A 131 8.82 10.87 -20.13
C TRP A 131 9.30 12.10 -19.38
N LYS A 132 8.91 12.27 -18.11
CA LYS A 132 9.34 13.41 -17.28
C LYS A 132 10.83 13.36 -16.95
N ARG A 133 11.37 12.17 -16.67
CA ARG A 133 12.76 11.97 -16.23
C ARG A 133 13.66 11.37 -17.31
N LEU A 134 13.10 10.83 -18.40
CA LEU A 134 13.83 10.14 -19.46
C LEU A 134 14.70 8.98 -18.93
N GLN A 135 14.20 8.29 -17.90
CA GLN A 135 14.89 7.19 -17.21
C GLN A 135 13.92 6.05 -16.92
N SER A 136 14.43 4.83 -16.89
CA SER A 136 13.69 3.65 -16.42
C SER A 136 13.23 3.82 -14.99
N GLN A 137 12.01 3.38 -14.70
CA GLN A 137 11.40 3.45 -13.37
C GLN A 137 11.25 2.05 -12.77
N CYS A 138 11.18 1.98 -11.43
CA CYS A 138 10.99 0.73 -10.70
C CYS A 138 10.06 0.97 -9.51
N VAL A 139 9.13 0.05 -9.28
CA VAL A 139 8.28 0.02 -8.09
C VAL A 139 8.70 -1.17 -7.24
N LEU A 140 9.18 -0.90 -6.02
CA LEU A 140 9.53 -1.92 -5.04
C LEU A 140 8.38 -2.09 -4.04
N ILE A 141 7.93 -3.33 -3.84
CA ILE A 141 6.84 -3.65 -2.91
C ILE A 141 7.39 -4.54 -1.80
N SER A 142 7.50 -3.98 -0.60
CA SER A 142 7.99 -4.65 0.60
C SER A 142 6.86 -5.04 1.55
N GLY A 143 7.11 -6.03 2.41
CA GLY A 143 6.17 -6.45 3.45
C GLY A 143 6.34 -7.91 3.82
N GLU A 144 5.80 -8.30 4.96
CA GLU A 144 5.83 -9.69 5.44
C GLU A 144 4.97 -10.63 4.57
N SER A 145 5.03 -11.93 4.83
CA SER A 145 4.16 -12.88 4.15
C SER A 145 2.69 -12.59 4.50
N GLY A 146 1.82 -12.55 3.49
CA GLY A 146 0.41 -12.21 3.66
C GLY A 146 0.08 -10.71 3.63
N ALA A 147 1.08 -9.83 3.53
CA ALA A 147 0.85 -8.37 3.49
C ALA A 147 0.16 -7.84 2.21
N GLY A 148 -0.01 -8.67 1.17
CA GLY A 148 -0.65 -8.26 -0.09
C GLY A 148 0.29 -7.79 -1.21
N LYS A 149 1.59 -8.16 -1.15
CA LYS A 149 2.57 -7.80 -2.18
C LYS A 149 2.17 -8.27 -3.59
N THR A 150 1.79 -9.53 -3.72
CA THR A 150 1.41 -10.14 -5.01
C THR A 150 0.18 -9.46 -5.63
N GLU A 151 -0.84 -9.18 -4.81
CA GLU A 151 -2.04 -8.46 -5.25
C GLU A 151 -1.72 -7.02 -5.67
N SER A 152 -0.85 -6.35 -4.92
CA SER A 152 -0.35 -5.01 -5.28
C SER A 152 0.35 -5.02 -6.64
N THR A 153 1.19 -6.02 -6.92
CA THR A 153 1.83 -6.20 -8.24
C THR A 153 0.80 -6.37 -9.35
N LYS A 154 -0.20 -7.24 -9.16
CA LYS A 154 -1.27 -7.46 -10.15
C LYS A 154 -2.03 -6.19 -10.46
N LEU A 155 -2.36 -5.40 -9.43
CA LEU A 155 -3.07 -4.13 -9.58
C LEU A 155 -2.25 -3.10 -10.37
N ILE A 156 -0.95 -2.98 -10.09
CA ILE A 156 -0.06 -2.10 -10.87
C ILE A 156 -0.01 -2.54 -12.33
N LEU A 157 0.18 -3.84 -12.60
CA LEU A 157 0.21 -4.37 -13.96
C LEU A 157 -1.12 -4.10 -14.70
N LYS A 158 -2.27 -4.36 -14.06
CA LYS A 158 -3.59 -4.08 -14.61
C LYS A 158 -3.75 -2.60 -14.99
N PHE A 159 -3.30 -1.69 -14.12
CA PHE A 159 -3.35 -0.25 -14.37
C PHE A 159 -2.47 0.16 -15.56
N LEU A 160 -1.21 -0.30 -15.58
CA LEU A 160 -0.27 0.02 -16.65
C LEU A 160 -0.70 -0.54 -18.01
N SER A 161 -1.27 -1.75 -18.04
CA SER A 161 -1.88 -2.31 -19.26
C SER A 161 -3.03 -1.45 -19.76
N ALA A 162 -3.91 -0.97 -18.88
CA ALA A 162 -5.00 -0.07 -19.28
C ALA A 162 -4.47 1.27 -19.81
N MET A 163 -3.38 1.81 -19.25
CA MET A 163 -2.76 3.05 -19.74
C MET A 163 -2.19 2.89 -21.15
N SER A 164 -1.55 1.75 -21.41
CA SER A 164 -1.03 1.39 -22.73
C SER A 164 -2.13 1.26 -23.78
N GLN A 165 -3.30 0.72 -23.41
CA GLN A 165 -4.46 0.63 -24.30
C GLN A 165 -5.07 1.99 -24.63
N HIS A 166 -5.16 2.90 -23.66
CA HIS A 166 -5.65 4.26 -23.93
C HIS A 166 -4.79 5.02 -24.94
N SER A 167 -3.47 4.80 -24.95
CA SER A 167 -2.59 5.37 -25.99
C SER A 167 -2.74 4.68 -27.35
N LEU A 168 -3.16 3.40 -27.39
CA LEU A 168 -3.48 2.67 -28.62
C LEU A 168 -4.83 3.06 -29.23
N GLU A 169 -5.89 3.25 -28.43
CA GLU A 169 -7.23 3.65 -28.92
C GLU A 169 -7.22 5.01 -29.64
N LEU A 170 -6.28 5.89 -29.27
CA LEU A 170 -6.01 7.14 -30.00
C LEU A 170 -5.36 6.91 -31.38
N SER A 171 -4.90 5.69 -31.68
CA SER A 171 -4.13 5.35 -32.88
C SER A 171 -4.68 4.19 -33.73
N SER A 172 -5.49 3.28 -33.19
CA SER A 172 -6.13 2.17 -33.93
C SER A 172 -7.16 1.42 -33.04
N ARG A 173 -8.27 0.97 -33.63
CA ARG A 173 -9.41 0.27 -32.96
C ARG A 173 -9.21 -1.23 -32.70
N ASP A 174 -7.98 -1.73 -32.76
CA ASP A 174 -7.73 -3.13 -32.45
C ASP A 174 -7.58 -3.29 -30.93
N GLY A 175 -8.42 -4.17 -30.37
CA GLY A 175 -8.54 -4.41 -28.94
C GLY A 175 -7.23 -4.82 -28.26
N THR A 176 -7.30 -4.91 -26.92
CA THR A 176 -6.26 -5.36 -25.98
C THR A 176 -5.10 -6.10 -26.65
N SER A 177 -3.89 -5.52 -26.63
CA SER A 177 -2.75 -6.15 -27.29
C SER A 177 -2.47 -7.52 -26.65
N HIS A 178 -2.19 -8.55 -27.46
CA HIS A 178 -1.89 -9.91 -26.96
C HIS A 178 -0.81 -9.95 -25.87
N VAL A 179 0.09 -8.96 -25.84
CA VAL A 179 1.18 -8.85 -24.86
C VAL A 179 0.66 -8.49 -23.46
N GLU A 180 -0.32 -7.58 -23.35
CA GLU A 180 -0.88 -7.16 -22.07
C GLU A 180 -1.67 -8.28 -21.40
N GLU A 181 -2.46 -9.01 -22.20
CA GLU A 181 -3.21 -10.17 -21.74
C GLU A 181 -2.26 -11.29 -21.30
N ALA A 182 -1.25 -11.62 -22.11
CA ALA A 182 -0.24 -12.61 -21.75
C ALA A 182 0.52 -12.27 -20.46
N LEU A 183 0.80 -10.98 -20.20
CA LEU A 183 1.42 -10.53 -18.94
C LEU A 183 0.50 -10.77 -17.74
N LEU A 184 -0.80 -10.50 -17.86
CA LEU A 184 -1.77 -10.75 -16.79
C LEU A 184 -1.97 -12.27 -16.56
N GLU A 185 -2.11 -13.04 -17.63
CA GLU A 185 -2.30 -14.50 -17.61
C GLU A 185 -1.05 -15.28 -17.17
N SER A 186 0.14 -14.67 -17.23
CA SER A 186 1.35 -15.27 -16.67
C SER A 186 1.28 -15.45 -15.15
N SER A 187 0.50 -14.62 -14.45
CA SER A 187 0.44 -14.64 -12.98
C SER A 187 -0.17 -15.93 -12.43
N PRO A 188 -1.37 -16.38 -12.86
CA PRO A 188 -1.91 -17.68 -12.46
C PRO A 188 -0.94 -18.85 -12.66
N ILE A 189 -0.22 -18.87 -13.78
CA ILE A 189 0.76 -19.93 -14.09
C ILE A 189 1.90 -19.91 -13.06
N MET A 190 2.55 -18.76 -12.86
CA MET A 190 3.64 -18.65 -11.89
C MET A 190 3.18 -18.93 -10.45
N GLU A 191 1.95 -18.56 -10.09
CA GLU A 191 1.39 -18.87 -8.77
C GLU A 191 1.16 -20.36 -8.58
N ALA A 192 0.67 -21.06 -9.61
CA ALA A 192 0.48 -22.51 -9.55
C ALA A 192 1.79 -23.29 -9.32
N PHE A 193 2.91 -22.80 -9.87
CA PHE A 193 4.22 -23.44 -9.70
C PHE A 193 5.05 -22.93 -8.53
N GLY A 194 4.89 -21.66 -8.13
CA GLY A 194 5.79 -20.98 -7.20
C GLY A 194 5.16 -20.53 -5.88
N ASN A 195 3.83 -20.65 -5.73
CA ASN A 195 3.16 -20.38 -4.46
C ASN A 195 2.86 -21.67 -3.70
N ALA A 196 2.88 -21.57 -2.38
CA ALA A 196 2.52 -22.66 -1.48
C ALA A 196 1.73 -22.14 -0.28
N LYS A 197 0.91 -23.00 0.29
CA LYS A 197 0.26 -22.73 1.58
C LYS A 197 1.30 -22.71 2.69
N THR A 198 1.24 -21.69 3.53
CA THR A 198 2.02 -21.56 4.77
C THR A 198 1.09 -21.32 5.95
N VAL A 199 1.63 -21.30 7.16
CA VAL A 199 0.87 -20.98 8.38
C VAL A 199 0.24 -19.57 8.30
N TYR A 200 0.89 -18.63 7.62
CA TYR A 200 0.50 -17.21 7.58
C TYR A 200 -0.25 -16.80 6.32
N ASN A 201 -0.11 -17.55 5.22
CA ASN A 201 -0.68 -17.20 3.92
C ASN A 201 -0.95 -18.46 3.09
N ASN A 202 -2.19 -18.64 2.64
CA ASN A 202 -2.62 -19.78 1.83
C ASN A 202 -2.05 -19.75 0.40
N ASN A 203 -1.62 -18.58 -0.08
CA ASN A 203 -1.03 -18.38 -1.40
C ASN A 203 0.31 -17.63 -1.26
N SER A 204 1.23 -18.19 -0.46
CA SER A 204 2.53 -17.56 -0.19
C SER A 204 3.49 -17.79 -1.35
N SER A 205 3.92 -16.73 -2.03
CA SER A 205 5.03 -16.81 -2.99
C SER A 205 6.31 -17.26 -2.30
N ARG A 206 6.96 -18.27 -2.87
CA ARG A 206 8.24 -18.83 -2.39
C ARG A 206 9.43 -18.41 -3.25
N PHE A 207 9.19 -17.50 -4.19
CA PHE A 207 10.17 -16.88 -5.07
C PHE A 207 9.95 -15.36 -5.08
N GLY A 208 11.03 -14.61 -5.31
CA GLY A 208 10.95 -13.19 -5.69
C GLY A 208 10.66 -13.10 -7.19
N LYS A 209 9.87 -12.10 -7.59
CA LYS A 209 9.51 -11.85 -8.99
C LYS A 209 9.86 -10.42 -9.38
N PHE A 210 10.64 -10.27 -10.44
CA PHE A 210 10.92 -8.99 -11.06
C PHE A 210 10.28 -8.94 -12.44
N VAL A 211 9.28 -8.08 -12.62
CA VAL A 211 8.57 -7.90 -13.90
C VAL A 211 9.04 -6.59 -14.53
N GLN A 212 9.65 -6.70 -15.69
CA GLN A 212 10.08 -5.58 -16.51
C GLN A 212 9.09 -5.37 -17.65
N LEU A 213 8.57 -4.15 -17.80
CA LEU A 213 7.72 -3.74 -18.91
C LEU A 213 8.49 -2.76 -19.80
N HIS A 214 8.41 -2.93 -21.11
CA HIS A 214 9.05 -2.06 -22.09
C HIS A 214 7.99 -1.21 -22.79
N PHE A 215 8.07 0.11 -22.60
CA PHE A 215 7.16 1.08 -23.20
C PHE A 215 7.83 1.76 -24.40
N CYS A 216 7.09 1.95 -25.48
CA CYS A 216 7.52 2.79 -26.59
C CYS A 216 7.33 4.28 -26.26
N GLN A 217 7.92 5.15 -27.07
CA GLN A 217 7.81 6.60 -26.89
C GLN A 217 6.35 7.12 -26.95
N LYS A 218 5.45 6.38 -27.61
CA LYS A 218 4.02 6.72 -27.70
C LYS A 218 3.20 6.32 -26.46
N GLY A 219 3.78 5.53 -25.53
CA GLY A 219 3.08 5.10 -24.31
C GLY A 219 2.65 3.65 -24.27
N ASN A 220 2.79 2.92 -25.38
CA ASN A 220 2.30 1.54 -25.48
C ASN A 220 3.35 0.54 -25.01
N ILE A 221 2.91 -0.54 -24.36
CA ILE A 221 3.75 -1.69 -24.01
C ILE A 221 4.13 -2.43 -25.29
N GLN A 222 5.44 -2.57 -25.54
CA GLN A 222 5.98 -3.35 -26.66
C GLN A 222 6.30 -4.79 -26.26
N GLY A 223 6.49 -5.04 -24.97
CA GLY A 223 6.95 -6.32 -24.46
C GLY A 223 7.22 -6.26 -22.96
N GLY A 224 7.59 -7.41 -22.41
CA GLY A 224 8.03 -7.51 -21.03
C GLY A 224 8.93 -8.70 -20.82
N LYS A 225 9.62 -8.69 -19.68
CA LYS A 225 10.48 -9.79 -19.22
C LYS A 225 10.18 -10.05 -17.75
N ILE A 226 10.01 -11.32 -17.40
CA ILE A 226 9.90 -11.74 -16.01
C ILE A 226 11.21 -12.43 -15.64
N VAL A 227 11.78 -12.02 -14.50
CA VAL A 227 12.95 -12.63 -13.90
C VAL A 227 12.55 -13.17 -12.54
N ASP A 228 12.68 -14.48 -12.38
CA ASP A 228 12.45 -15.15 -11.11
C ASP A 228 13.73 -15.14 -10.29
N CYS A 229 13.63 -14.66 -9.05
CA CYS A 229 14.70 -14.68 -8.07
C CYS A 229 14.37 -15.72 -7.01
N ILE A 230 14.95 -16.91 -7.11
CA ILE A 230 14.71 -17.98 -6.14
C ILE A 230 15.41 -17.63 -4.82
N LEU A 231 14.64 -17.49 -3.75
CA LEU A 231 15.15 -17.26 -2.38
C LEU A 231 15.12 -18.53 -1.52
N HIS A 232 14.54 -19.63 -2.00
CA HIS A 232 14.51 -20.88 -1.25
C HIS A 232 14.52 -22.09 -2.18
N CYS A 233 15.72 -22.60 -2.46
CA CYS A 233 15.91 -24.02 -2.74
C CYS A 233 16.43 -24.62 -1.43
N PRO A 234 15.62 -25.29 -0.60
CA PRO A 234 16.21 -26.30 0.25
C PRO A 234 16.70 -27.36 -0.72
N LEU A 235 18.00 -27.35 -0.98
CA LEU A 235 18.68 -28.56 -1.41
C LEU A 235 18.23 -29.64 -0.43
N SER A 236 17.36 -30.56 -0.90
CA SER A 236 17.21 -31.85 -0.25
C SER A 236 18.61 -32.45 -0.22
N VAL A 237 19.25 -32.35 0.93
CA VAL A 237 20.28 -33.28 1.32
C VAL A 237 19.52 -34.56 1.69
N GLU A 238 19.81 -35.60 0.92
CA GLU A 238 19.29 -36.98 0.93
C GLU A 238 17.99 -37.26 0.16
#